data_AF-A0A0K1ET99-F1
#
_entry.id   AF-A0A0K1ET99-F1
#
_cell.length_a   1.000
_cell.length_b   1.000
_cell.length_c   1.000
_cell.angle_alpha   90.00
_cell.angle_beta   90.00
_cell.angle_gamma   90.00
#
_symmetry.space_group_name_H-M   'P 1'
#
loop_
_entity.id
_entity.type
_entity.pdbx_description
1 polymer ?
#
loop_
_entity_poly.entity_id
_entity_poly.type
_entity_poly.pdbx_seq_one_letter_code
_entity_poly.pdbx_strand_id
1 'polypeptide(L)'
;MEREIDLEGLLVALTLAPTTFSRNRFFDLYTHPGARHVHRRAKLLRSVLKQLGAAECIENVAVRMLEEGGKALEYSIPSLGLRRMVSLDPLELVVLRYALARVRRPGVCPEDLADSGLRESDDAGAMGGIPRDILAALGAEASDGPRLEAALSRLLPGAWYDEVAQPQPQEGSHVHLLQDREQGDPNEGGAGGRGLAGLP
;
A
#
# COMPACT_ATOMS: atom_id res chain seq x y z
N MET A 1 10.22 29.18 3.61
CA MET A 1 8.83 28.89 4.00
C MET A 1 8.78 27.41 4.33
N GLU A 2 8.72 27.05 5.61
CA GLU A 2 8.39 25.68 6.02
C GLU A 2 7.01 25.34 5.46
N ARG A 3 6.94 24.34 4.59
CA ARG A 3 5.67 23.85 4.06
C ARG A 3 5.02 23.01 5.16
N GLU A 4 3.95 23.53 5.74
CA GLU A 4 3.13 22.80 6.70
C GLU A 4 2.48 21.59 6.03
N ILE A 5 2.65 20.41 6.63
CA ILE A 5 2.14 19.15 6.09
C ILE A 5 0.63 19.06 6.39
N ASP A 6 -0.20 18.88 5.36
CA ASP A 6 -1.63 18.63 5.54
C ASP A 6 -1.85 17.21 6.11
N LEU A 7 -2.18 17.15 7.40
CA LEU A 7 -2.34 15.90 8.14
C LEU A 7 -3.57 15.09 7.71
N GLU A 8 -4.61 15.76 7.23
CA GLU A 8 -5.85 15.14 6.75
C GLU A 8 -5.60 14.37 5.45
N GLY A 9 -4.97 15.01 4.46
CA GLY A 9 -4.57 14.36 3.23
C GLY A 9 -3.57 13.24 3.49
N LEU A 10 -2.66 13.41 4.46
CA LEU A 10 -1.73 12.36 4.85
C LEU A 10 -2.45 11.12 5.39
N LEU A 11 -3.47 11.31 6.21
CA LEU A 11 -4.32 10.24 6.74
C LEU A 11 -5.00 9.46 5.62
N VAL A 12 -5.60 10.18 4.66
CA VAL A 12 -6.26 9.58 3.49
C VAL A 12 -5.26 8.74 2.71
N ALA A 13 -4.09 9.31 2.40
CA ALA A 13 -3.12 8.66 1.57
C ALA A 13 -2.50 7.42 2.24
N LEU A 14 -2.12 7.51 3.53
CA LEU A 14 -1.57 6.36 4.25
C LEU A 14 -2.60 5.25 4.49
N THR A 15 -3.90 5.58 4.53
CA THR A 15 -4.96 4.59 4.71
C THR A 15 -5.27 3.88 3.39
N LEU A 16 -5.37 4.61 2.28
CA LEU A 16 -5.76 4.06 0.98
C LEU A 16 -4.57 3.51 0.17
N ALA A 17 -3.37 4.04 0.38
CA ALA A 17 -2.17 3.70 -0.38
C ALA A 17 -0.91 3.73 0.54
N PRO A 18 -0.71 2.68 1.36
CA PRO A 18 0.31 2.63 2.41
C PRO A 18 1.75 2.86 1.95
N THR A 19 2.08 2.37 0.75
CA THR A 19 3.44 2.36 0.16
C THR A 19 3.78 3.59 -0.65
N THR A 20 2.81 4.47 -0.91
CA THR A 20 3.02 5.64 -1.78
C THR A 20 4.10 6.58 -1.22
N PHE A 21 4.24 6.63 0.11
CA PHE A 21 5.27 7.42 0.79
C PHE A 21 6.33 6.49 1.38
N SER A 22 7.47 6.37 0.71
CA SER A 22 8.61 5.65 1.29
C SER A 22 9.29 6.49 2.36
N ARG A 23 9.70 5.85 3.46
CA ARG A 23 10.40 6.53 4.57
C ARG A 23 11.72 7.18 4.14
N ASN A 24 12.40 6.59 3.16
CA ASN A 24 13.68 7.10 2.67
C ASN A 24 13.51 8.38 1.83
N ARG A 25 12.37 8.53 1.14
CA ARG A 25 12.10 9.68 0.28
C ARG A 25 11.40 10.82 1.02
N PHE A 26 10.58 10.49 2.00
CA PHE A 26 9.72 11.44 2.72
C PHE A 26 10.07 11.50 4.20
N PHE A 27 11.34 11.59 4.56
CA PHE A 27 11.79 11.56 5.95
C PHE A 27 11.08 12.62 6.83
N ASP A 28 10.92 13.83 6.32
CA ASP A 28 10.29 14.96 7.02
C ASP A 28 8.84 14.67 7.44
N LEU A 29 8.14 13.86 6.64
CA LEU A 29 6.78 13.41 6.91
C LEU A 29 6.74 12.44 8.10
N TYR A 30 7.80 11.68 8.35
CA TYR A 30 7.89 10.76 9.49
C TYR A 30 8.46 11.41 10.76
N THR A 31 9.15 12.54 10.64
CA THR A 31 9.68 13.28 11.80
C THR A 31 8.71 14.31 12.35
N HIS A 32 7.75 14.78 11.55
CA HIS A 32 6.74 15.75 11.98
C HIS A 32 5.94 15.26 13.20
N PRO A 33 5.81 16.06 14.28
CA PRO A 33 5.15 15.63 15.51
C PRO A 33 3.67 15.27 15.29
N GLY A 34 2.97 15.99 14.41
CA GLY A 34 1.58 15.72 14.03
C GLY A 34 1.40 14.43 13.22
N ALA A 35 2.41 14.01 12.45
CA ALA A 35 2.29 12.84 11.59
C ALA A 35 2.27 11.52 12.38
N ARG A 36 2.90 11.46 13.57
CA ARG A 36 2.88 10.25 14.42
C ARG A 36 1.46 9.84 14.82
N HIS A 37 0.58 10.81 15.07
CA HIS A 37 -0.83 10.52 15.34
C HIS A 37 -1.52 9.97 14.10
N VAL A 38 -1.32 10.63 12.96
CA VAL A 38 -1.87 10.21 11.65
C VAL A 38 -1.45 8.79 11.28
N HIS A 39 -0.17 8.43 11.41
CA HIS A 39 0.30 7.07 11.15
C HIS A 39 -0.40 6.02 12.03
N ARG A 40 -0.61 6.33 13.32
CA ARG A 40 -1.32 5.43 14.24
C ARG A 40 -2.78 5.28 13.84
N ARG A 41 -3.46 6.37 13.49
CA ARG A 41 -4.86 6.32 13.01
C ARG A 41 -4.98 5.59 11.67
N ALA A 42 -4.15 5.89 10.69
CA ALA A 42 -4.12 5.17 9.42
C ALA A 42 -3.90 3.66 9.63
N LYS A 43 -2.98 3.27 10.52
CA LYS A 43 -2.78 1.85 10.87
C LYS A 43 -4.04 1.22 11.49
N LEU A 44 -4.72 1.92 12.39
CA LEU A 44 -5.97 1.45 12.97
C LEU A 44 -7.05 1.29 11.90
N LEU A 45 -7.27 2.30 11.05
CA LEU A 45 -8.28 2.25 9.99
C LEU A 45 -8.04 1.08 9.04
N ARG A 46 -6.78 0.83 8.65
CA ARG A 46 -6.43 -0.35 7.84
C ARG A 46 -6.68 -1.66 8.56
N SER A 47 -6.41 -1.73 9.88
CA SER A 47 -6.75 -2.91 10.68
C SER A 47 -8.26 -3.15 10.72
N VAL A 48 -9.06 -2.08 10.86
CA VAL A 48 -10.53 -2.17 10.79
C VAL A 48 -10.96 -2.62 9.41
N LEU A 49 -10.44 -2.04 8.33
CA LEU A 49 -10.75 -2.43 6.96
C LEU A 49 -10.44 -3.91 6.69
N LYS A 50 -9.27 -4.39 7.12
CA LYS A 50 -8.90 -5.81 7.00
C LYS A 50 -9.89 -6.70 7.75
N GLN A 51 -10.24 -6.33 8.98
CA GLN A 51 -11.20 -7.09 9.79
C GLN A 51 -12.60 -7.11 9.16
N LEU A 52 -13.10 -5.97 8.70
CA LEU A 52 -14.41 -5.86 8.08
C LEU A 52 -14.49 -6.52 6.70
N GLY A 53 -13.36 -6.58 5.97
CA GLY A 53 -13.28 -7.16 4.63
C GLY A 53 -12.97 -8.66 4.59
N ALA A 54 -12.38 -9.23 5.65
CA ALA A 54 -11.97 -10.63 5.69
C ALA A 54 -12.74 -11.49 6.72
N ALA A 55 -13.47 -10.87 7.66
CA ALA A 55 -14.20 -11.64 8.66
C ALA A 55 -15.46 -12.27 8.05
N GLU A 56 -15.53 -13.61 8.14
CA GLU A 56 -16.71 -14.38 7.72
C GLU A 56 -17.94 -14.10 8.59
N CYS A 57 -17.73 -13.85 9.89
CA CYS A 57 -18.77 -13.62 10.88
C CYS A 57 -18.49 -12.37 11.73
N ILE A 58 -19.15 -11.28 11.39
CA ILE A 58 -19.16 -10.05 12.20
C ILE A 58 -20.53 -9.95 12.87
N GLU A 59 -20.52 -9.75 14.19
CA GLU A 59 -21.72 -9.64 15.02
C GLU A 59 -21.73 -8.31 15.79
N ASN A 60 -22.89 -8.00 16.38
CA ASN A 60 -23.08 -6.84 17.26
C ASN A 60 -22.62 -5.52 16.64
N VAL A 61 -22.86 -5.35 15.33
CA VAL A 61 -22.50 -4.13 14.63
C VAL A 61 -23.43 -3.01 15.05
N ALA A 62 -22.87 -1.99 15.69
CA ALA A 62 -23.59 -0.79 16.06
C ALA A 62 -22.82 0.45 15.61
N VAL A 63 -23.56 1.42 15.07
CA VAL A 63 -23.03 2.72 14.70
C VAL A 63 -23.77 3.78 15.48
N ARG A 64 -23.03 4.61 16.22
CA ARG A 64 -23.59 5.71 17.03
C ARG A 64 -23.04 7.03 16.54
N MET A 65 -23.88 8.06 16.46
CA MET A 65 -23.43 9.42 16.17
C MET A 65 -22.68 9.98 17.38
N LEU A 66 -21.60 10.71 17.12
CA LEU A 66 -20.89 11.51 18.12
C LEU A 66 -21.27 12.99 17.95
N GLU A 67 -21.17 13.77 19.02
CA GLU A 67 -21.63 15.18 19.06
C GLU A 67 -20.93 16.07 18.01
N GLU A 68 -19.71 15.71 17.61
CA GLU A 68 -18.88 16.47 16.64
C GLU A 68 -19.06 16.01 15.17
N GLY A 69 -20.11 15.25 14.86
CA GLY A 69 -20.38 14.75 13.51
C GLY A 69 -19.56 13.52 13.11
N GLY A 70 -18.73 13.01 14.01
CA GLY A 70 -18.10 11.69 13.91
C GLY A 70 -19.08 10.54 14.20
N LYS A 71 -18.61 9.30 14.06
CA LYS A 71 -19.37 8.09 14.40
C LYS A 71 -18.54 7.13 15.24
N ALA A 72 -19.14 6.49 16.22
CA ALA A 72 -18.55 5.34 16.90
C ALA A 72 -19.04 4.05 16.23
N LEU A 73 -18.10 3.23 15.77
CA LEU A 73 -18.34 1.89 15.21
C LEU A 73 -17.98 0.84 16.27
N GLU A 74 -18.96 0.04 16.65
CA GLU A 74 -18.80 -1.12 17.53
C GLU A 74 -19.10 -2.41 16.75
N TYR A 75 -18.29 -3.44 16.95
CA TYR A 75 -18.52 -4.78 16.40
C TYR A 75 -17.77 -5.85 17.18
N SER A 76 -18.18 -7.10 17.01
CA SER A 76 -17.49 -8.28 17.52
C SER A 76 -17.22 -9.29 16.42
N ILE A 77 -16.10 -10.01 16.54
CA ILE A 77 -15.71 -11.14 15.70
C ILE A 77 -15.54 -12.33 16.64
N PRO A 78 -16.59 -13.15 16.87
CA PRO A 78 -16.56 -14.23 17.86
C PRO A 78 -15.45 -15.26 17.60
N SER A 79 -15.19 -15.58 16.32
CA SER A 79 -14.13 -16.52 15.93
C SER A 79 -12.72 -16.08 16.36
N LEU A 80 -12.53 -14.78 16.60
CA LEU A 80 -11.26 -14.20 17.10
C LEU A 80 -11.34 -13.80 18.58
N GLY A 81 -12.48 -14.01 19.25
CA GLY A 81 -12.73 -13.47 20.59
C GLY A 81 -12.61 -11.94 20.67
N LEU A 82 -12.76 -11.25 19.55
CA LEU A 82 -12.51 -9.82 19.44
C LEU A 82 -13.80 -9.04 19.63
N ARG A 83 -13.79 -8.06 20.55
CA ARG A 83 -14.77 -6.97 20.59
C ARG A 83 -14.03 -5.66 20.42
N ARG A 84 -14.52 -4.80 19.52
CA ARG A 84 -13.85 -3.56 19.18
C ARG A 84 -14.85 -2.41 19.07
N MET A 85 -14.45 -1.27 19.63
CA MET A 85 -15.15 0.00 19.50
C MET A 85 -14.15 1.04 18.98
N VAL A 86 -14.51 1.78 17.95
CA VAL A 86 -13.66 2.79 17.30
C VAL A 86 -14.47 4.05 17.09
N SER A 87 -14.00 5.16 17.65
CA SER A 87 -14.45 6.50 17.24
C SER A 87 -13.83 6.85 15.89
N LEU A 88 -14.66 7.36 15.00
CA LEU A 88 -14.31 7.78 13.65
C LEU A 88 -14.65 9.26 13.50
N ASP A 89 -13.64 10.05 13.15
CA ASP A 89 -13.85 11.45 12.78
C ASP A 89 -14.57 11.53 11.42
N PRO A 90 -15.17 12.67 11.05
CA PRO A 90 -15.90 12.80 9.79
C PRO A 90 -15.09 12.37 8.56
N LEU A 91 -13.80 12.73 8.50
CA LEU A 91 -12.91 12.34 7.40
C LEU A 91 -12.60 10.83 7.43
N GLU A 92 -12.37 10.25 8.61
CA GLU A 92 -12.09 8.82 8.76
C GLU A 92 -13.27 7.97 8.32
N LEU A 93 -14.48 8.42 8.64
CA LEU A 93 -15.71 7.79 8.19
C LEU A 93 -15.80 7.78 6.67
N VAL A 94 -15.50 8.91 6.02
CA VAL A 94 -15.47 9.02 4.55
C VAL A 94 -14.45 8.05 3.95
N VAL A 95 -13.23 8.00 4.51
CA VAL A 95 -12.17 7.07 4.06
C VAL A 95 -12.60 5.62 4.20
N LEU A 96 -13.20 5.27 5.35
CA LEU A 96 -13.65 3.90 5.64
C LEU A 96 -14.76 3.47 4.66
N ARG A 97 -15.76 4.33 4.41
CA ARG A 97 -16.84 4.06 3.46
C ARG A 97 -16.31 3.87 2.04
N TYR A 98 -15.41 4.76 1.61
CA TYR A 98 -14.80 4.68 0.29
C TYR A 98 -14.01 3.38 0.11
N ALA A 99 -13.16 3.02 1.08
CA ALA A 99 -12.35 1.80 1.01
C ALA A 99 -13.21 0.52 1.03
N LEU A 100 -14.22 0.44 1.90
CA LEU A 100 -15.16 -0.69 1.95
C LEU A 100 -15.95 -0.83 0.64
N ALA A 101 -16.38 0.29 0.04
CA ALA A 101 -17.06 0.26 -1.25
C ALA A 101 -16.17 -0.30 -2.38
N ARG A 102 -14.86 -0.10 -2.31
CA ARG A 102 -13.90 -0.66 -3.28
C ARG A 102 -13.72 -2.17 -3.11
N VAL A 103 -13.65 -2.68 -1.89
CA VAL A 103 -13.52 -4.12 -1.59
C VAL A 103 -14.72 -4.93 -2.09
N ARG A 104 -15.90 -4.32 -2.21
CA ARG A 104 -17.09 -4.99 -2.77
C ARG A 104 -17.08 -5.20 -4.27
N ARG A 105 -16.23 -4.49 -5.02
CA ARG A 105 -16.21 -4.65 -6.48
C ARG A 105 -15.57 -6.01 -6.78
N PRO A 106 -16.26 -6.93 -7.47
CA PRO A 106 -15.68 -8.21 -7.85
C PRO A 106 -14.43 -7.95 -8.69
N GLY A 107 -13.28 -8.44 -8.23
CA GLY A 107 -11.97 -8.27 -8.87
C GLY A 107 -11.00 -7.30 -8.18
N VAL A 108 -11.35 -6.72 -7.02
CA VAL A 108 -10.36 -6.07 -6.14
C VAL A 108 -10.13 -6.99 -4.95
N CYS A 109 -9.01 -7.70 -4.93
CA CYS A 109 -8.66 -8.50 -3.75
C CYS A 109 -8.37 -7.52 -2.59
N PRO A 110 -8.78 -7.82 -1.34
CA PRO A 110 -8.30 -7.07 -0.17
C PRO A 110 -6.77 -7.02 -0.11
N GLU A 111 -6.13 -8.04 -0.70
CA GLU A 111 -4.70 -8.10 -0.96
C GLU A 111 -4.23 -7.00 -1.89
N ASP A 112 -4.95 -6.53 -2.90
CA ASP A 112 -4.52 -5.40 -3.75
C ASP A 112 -4.51 -4.05 -3.00
N LEU A 113 -5.24 -3.93 -1.89
CA LEU A 113 -5.14 -2.80 -0.95
C LEU A 113 -4.05 -3.02 0.11
N ALA A 114 -3.64 -4.27 0.33
CA ALA A 114 -2.65 -4.69 1.30
C ALA A 114 -1.26 -5.01 0.69
N ASP A 115 -1.14 -5.13 -0.65
CA ASP A 115 0.06 -5.53 -1.40
C ASP A 115 1.01 -4.35 -1.60
N SER A 116 1.32 -3.81 -0.43
CA SER A 116 2.28 -2.79 -0.12
C SER A 116 3.44 -3.40 0.71
N GLY A 117 3.61 -4.73 0.63
CA GLY A 117 4.83 -5.43 1.05
C GLY A 117 4.86 -6.00 2.47
N LEU A 118 3.90 -6.83 2.85
CA LEU A 118 4.10 -7.84 3.91
C LEU A 118 3.47 -9.16 3.49
N ARG A 119 4.31 -10.10 3.04
CA ARG A 119 3.96 -11.53 2.98
C ARG A 119 3.71 -12.00 4.40
N GLU A 120 2.53 -12.53 4.67
CA GLU A 120 2.38 -13.78 5.43
C GLU A 120 0.94 -14.33 5.30
N SER A 121 0.92 -15.56 4.79
CA SER A 121 -0.08 -16.63 4.92
C SER A 121 -1.14 -16.77 3.83
N ASP A 122 -0.88 -17.77 2.98
CA ASP A 122 -1.81 -18.49 2.12
C ASP A 122 -2.90 -19.16 2.98
N ASP A 123 -4.09 -18.57 3.01
CA ASP A 123 -5.32 -19.30 3.28
C ASP A 123 -6.38 -18.79 2.29
N ALA A 124 -6.53 -19.54 1.19
CA ALA A 124 -7.64 -19.42 0.26
C ALA A 124 -8.92 -19.92 0.94
N GLY A 125 -9.46 -19.12 1.86
CA GLY A 125 -10.72 -19.35 2.56
C GLY A 125 -11.73 -18.28 2.18
N ALA A 126 -12.88 -18.74 1.67
CA ALA A 126 -14.14 -18.03 1.42
C ALA A 126 -14.13 -16.49 1.46
N MET A 127 -14.46 -15.88 0.31
CA MET A 127 -14.80 -14.46 0.18
C MET A 127 -16.03 -14.11 1.04
N GLY A 128 -15.81 -13.88 2.33
CA GLY A 128 -16.76 -13.28 3.26
C GLY A 128 -17.01 -11.84 2.83
N GLY A 129 -18.01 -11.64 1.98
CA GLY A 129 -18.39 -10.30 1.55
C GLY A 129 -18.74 -9.43 2.76
N ILE A 130 -18.30 -8.17 2.75
CA ILE A 130 -18.64 -7.18 3.79
C ILE A 130 -20.15 -7.23 4.04
N PRO A 131 -20.62 -7.47 5.28
CA PRO A 131 -22.04 -7.56 5.56
C PRO A 131 -22.72 -6.25 5.14
N ARG A 132 -23.78 -6.35 4.33
CA ARG A 132 -24.53 -5.20 3.79
C ARG A 132 -24.96 -4.23 4.89
N ASP A 133 -25.24 -4.77 6.06
CA ASP A 133 -25.71 -4.05 7.23
C ASP A 133 -24.68 -3.07 7.77
N ILE A 134 -23.37 -3.37 7.63
CA ILE A 134 -22.29 -2.48 8.06
C ILE A 134 -22.27 -1.22 7.20
N LEU A 135 -22.34 -1.38 5.88
CA LEU A 135 -22.33 -0.24 4.95
C LEU A 135 -23.61 0.57 5.03
N ALA A 136 -24.75 -0.09 5.22
CA ALA A 136 -26.01 0.57 5.47
C ALA A 136 -25.94 1.39 6.77
N ALA A 137 -25.38 0.83 7.85
CA ALA A 137 -25.21 1.51 9.13
C ALA A 137 -24.20 2.68 9.07
N LEU A 138 -23.14 2.56 8.26
CA LEU A 138 -22.18 3.64 8.05
C LEU A 138 -22.75 4.77 7.20
N GLY A 139 -23.73 4.49 6.33
CA GLY A 139 -24.47 5.46 5.51
C GLY A 139 -23.56 6.10 4.44
N ALA A 140 -23.62 5.61 3.21
CA ALA A 140 -22.91 6.21 2.08
C ALA A 140 -23.48 7.60 1.75
N GLU A 141 -22.61 8.60 1.65
CA GLU A 141 -23.00 9.96 1.26
C GLU A 141 -22.43 10.28 -0.12
N ALA A 142 -23.22 10.96 -0.96
CA ALA A 142 -22.78 11.41 -2.28
C ALA A 142 -21.58 12.37 -2.24
N SER A 143 -21.27 12.93 -1.06
CA SER A 143 -20.18 13.90 -0.85
C SER A 143 -18.81 13.26 -0.53
N ASP A 144 -18.71 11.94 -0.47
CA ASP A 144 -17.49 11.25 -0.03
C ASP A 144 -16.30 11.46 -0.96
N GLY A 145 -16.51 11.32 -2.27
CA GLY A 145 -15.45 11.47 -3.29
C GLY A 145 -14.80 12.86 -3.27
N PRO A 146 -15.58 13.95 -3.44
CA PRO A 146 -15.05 15.31 -3.43
C PRO A 146 -14.28 15.67 -2.14
N ARG A 147 -14.68 15.13 -0.99
CA ARG A 147 -13.97 15.36 0.29
C ARG A 147 -12.60 14.69 0.31
N LEU A 148 -12.48 13.47 -0.21
CA LEU A 148 -11.20 12.77 -0.33
C LEU A 148 -10.27 13.47 -1.33
N GLU A 149 -10.80 13.87 -2.48
CA GLU A 149 -10.03 14.60 -3.49
C GLU A 149 -9.52 15.94 -2.95
N ALA A 150 -10.35 16.69 -2.22
CA ALA A 150 -9.96 17.94 -1.57
C ALA A 150 -8.86 17.75 -0.50
N ALA A 151 -8.92 16.67 0.28
CA ALA A 151 -7.88 16.33 1.26
C ALA A 151 -6.56 15.95 0.57
N LEU A 152 -6.61 15.08 -0.45
CA LEU A 152 -5.42 14.65 -1.19
C LEU A 152 -4.77 15.80 -1.96
N SER A 153 -5.56 16.72 -2.51
CA SER A 153 -5.04 17.90 -3.21
C SER A 153 -4.28 18.87 -2.29
N ARG A 154 -4.60 18.89 -0.99
CA ARG A 154 -3.88 19.69 0.01
C ARG A 154 -2.57 19.05 0.46
N LEU A 155 -2.49 17.71 0.49
CA LEU A 155 -1.26 16.99 0.85
C LEU A 155 -0.11 17.24 -0.14
N LEU A 156 -0.43 17.30 -1.43
CA LEU A 156 0.54 17.45 -2.50
C LEU A 156 0.25 18.72 -3.31
N PRO A 157 0.65 19.91 -2.84
CA PRO A 157 0.66 21.08 -3.71
C PRO A 157 1.53 20.74 -4.93
N GLY A 158 1.06 21.06 -6.15
CA GLY A 158 1.58 20.55 -7.44
C GLY A 158 3.11 20.55 -7.62
N ALA A 159 3.86 21.34 -6.84
CA ALA A 159 5.31 21.35 -6.77
C ALA A 159 5.97 20.02 -6.33
N TRP A 160 5.25 19.07 -5.74
CA TRP A 160 5.83 17.75 -5.41
C TRP A 160 6.04 16.87 -6.65
N TYR A 161 5.38 17.16 -7.77
CA TYR A 161 5.53 16.41 -9.01
C TYR A 161 6.70 16.90 -9.88
N ASP A 162 7.07 18.19 -9.79
CA ASP A 162 8.14 18.78 -10.62
C ASP A 162 9.54 18.21 -10.30
N GLU A 163 9.80 17.83 -9.04
CA GLU A 163 11.07 17.17 -8.65
C GLU A 163 11.08 15.66 -8.94
N VAL A 164 9.91 15.02 -9.03
CA VAL A 164 9.78 13.57 -9.23
C VAL A 164 9.84 13.20 -10.72
N ALA A 165 9.46 14.12 -11.60
CA ALA A 165 9.41 13.93 -13.04
C ALA A 165 10.77 14.12 -13.75
N GLN A 166 11.85 14.43 -13.04
CA GLN A 166 13.19 14.40 -13.63
C GLN A 166 13.72 12.96 -13.59
N PRO A 167 13.78 12.24 -14.73
CA PRO A 167 14.60 11.04 -14.80
C PRO A 167 16.03 11.47 -14.49
N GLN A 168 16.60 10.91 -13.41
CA GLN A 168 18.04 10.98 -13.17
C GLN A 168 18.72 10.53 -14.47
N PRO A 169 19.52 11.37 -15.15
CA PRO A 169 20.32 10.89 -16.27
C PRO A 169 21.22 9.80 -15.70
N GLN A 170 21.05 8.58 -16.19
CA GLN A 170 21.98 7.50 -15.90
C GLN A 170 23.30 7.83 -16.60
N GLU A 171 24.14 8.63 -15.94
CA GLU A 171 25.51 8.82 -16.37
C GLU A 171 26.30 7.53 -16.09
N GLY A 172 26.51 6.77 -17.17
CA GLY A 172 27.76 6.06 -17.39
C GLY A 172 27.97 4.78 -16.58
N SER A 173 27.14 3.76 -16.82
CA SER A 173 27.64 2.39 -16.68
C SER A 173 28.63 2.13 -17.82
N HIS A 174 29.91 2.38 -17.55
CA HIS A 174 31.03 2.00 -18.42
C HIS A 174 31.07 0.47 -18.49
N VAL A 175 30.31 -0.09 -19.42
CA VAL A 175 30.52 -1.47 -19.88
C VAL A 175 31.83 -1.47 -20.66
N HIS A 176 32.90 -1.91 -20.01
CA HIS A 176 34.15 -2.24 -20.68
C HIS A 176 33.85 -3.41 -21.63
N LEU A 177 33.58 -3.06 -22.88
CA LEU A 177 33.44 -3.97 -24.01
C LEU A 177 34.83 -4.56 -24.28
N LEU A 178 35.09 -5.78 -23.80
CA LEU A 178 36.23 -6.60 -24.24
C LEU A 178 35.96 -7.02 -25.70
N GLN A 179 36.35 -6.16 -26.63
CA GLN A 179 36.63 -6.53 -28.01
C GLN A 179 38.09 -6.97 -28.07
N ASP A 180 38.34 -8.27 -28.13
CA ASP A 180 39.55 -8.83 -28.72
C ASP A 180 39.27 -10.28 -29.13
N ARG A 181 38.63 -10.42 -30.28
CA ARG A 181 38.65 -11.63 -31.10
C ARG A 181 38.42 -11.21 -32.54
N GLU A 182 39.50 -11.18 -33.31
CA GLU A 182 39.64 -11.85 -34.62
C GLU A 182 40.87 -11.32 -35.35
N GLN A 183 41.89 -12.17 -35.55
CA GLN A 183 42.58 -12.29 -36.84
C GLN A 183 43.58 -13.46 -36.81
N GLY A 184 43.49 -14.34 -37.82
CA GLY A 184 44.60 -15.19 -38.24
C GLY A 184 44.26 -16.66 -38.51
N ASP A 185 43.76 -16.90 -39.72
CA ASP A 185 43.38 -18.19 -40.32
C ASP A 185 44.64 -19.03 -40.75
N PRO A 186 44.53 -20.20 -41.43
CA PRO A 186 45.22 -21.43 -41.04
C PRO A 186 46.33 -21.82 -42.03
N ASN A 187 47.37 -22.54 -41.60
CA ASN A 187 48.09 -23.38 -42.56
C ASN A 187 48.86 -24.55 -41.93
N GLU A 188 48.49 -25.72 -42.44
CA GLU A 188 49.25 -26.93 -42.72
C GLU A 188 50.58 -27.25 -42.02
N GLY A 189 50.66 -28.48 -41.50
CA GLY A 189 51.70 -29.41 -41.96
C GLY A 189 52.66 -29.96 -40.89
N GLY A 190 52.74 -31.30 -40.83
CA GLY A 190 53.90 -32.03 -40.27
C GLY A 190 53.62 -32.67 -38.90
N ALA A 191 53.19 -33.94 -38.83
CA ALA A 191 54.02 -35.14 -38.93
C ALA A 191 54.95 -35.39 -37.71
N GLY A 192 54.70 -36.54 -37.06
CA GLY A 192 55.62 -37.22 -36.14
C GLY A 192 55.35 -36.90 -34.67
N GLY A 193 55.23 -37.84 -33.75
CA GLY A 193 55.37 -39.28 -33.79
C GLY A 193 55.24 -39.82 -32.35
N ARG A 194 54.72 -41.05 -32.26
CA ARG A 194 55.02 -42.12 -31.28
C ARG A 194 55.39 -41.76 -29.83
N GLY A 195 54.68 -42.43 -28.91
CA GLY A 195 55.20 -42.84 -27.60
C GLY A 195 54.07 -42.90 -26.55
N LEU A 196 53.31 -43.99 -26.47
CA LEU A 196 53.54 -45.18 -25.63
C LEU A 196 53.39 -44.97 -24.11
N ALA A 197 52.51 -45.81 -23.54
CA ALA A 197 52.40 -46.26 -22.15
C ALA A 197 51.89 -45.24 -21.10
N GLY A 198 50.96 -45.57 -20.20
CA GLY A 198 50.32 -46.84 -19.88
C GLY A 198 49.16 -46.63 -18.89
N LEU A 199 48.20 -47.56 -18.95
CA LEU A 199 47.18 -47.86 -17.94
C LEU A 199 47.84 -48.35 -16.62
N PRO A 200 47.08 -48.67 -15.55
CA PRO A 200 45.74 -48.26 -15.14
C PRO A 200 45.71 -47.44 -13.84
#